data_AF-A0A1M4SNM5-F1
#
_entry.id   AF-A0A1M4SNM5-F1
#
_cell.length_a   1.000
_cell.length_b   1.000
_cell.length_c   1.000
_cell.angle_alpha   90.00
_cell.angle_beta   90.00
_cell.angle_gamma   90.00
#
_symmetry.space_group_name_H-M   'P 1'
#
loop_
_entity.id
_entity.type
_entity.pdbx_description
1 polymer ?
#
loop_
_entity_poly.entity_id
_entity_poly.type
_entity_poly.pdbx_seq_one_letter_code
_entity_poly.pdbx_strand_id
1 'polypeptide(L)'
;MLLAQATNNMLDSLRLNTYTGNTDLDFLHILKKHQLAALEMYQTVMSKGESVELKTIAQNISDHLKMDMDLLDKQVANTNVQEKSDFSEKALMLLDSLTVNGLSMHGAYLDLDFATMMMQHHQNAIALATLYRKYGKNKKLLQFTQKMIAAHKSDITRLRNWKTKNYPGVS
;
A
#
# COMPACT_ATOMS: atom_id res chain seq x y z
N MET A 1 -9.22 -11.08 12.70
CA MET A 1 -8.72 -11.19 11.32
C MET A 1 -7.54 -10.23 11.15
N LEU A 2 -6.30 -10.69 11.38
CA LEU A 2 -5.13 -9.81 11.57
C LEU A 2 -4.75 -8.98 10.33
N LEU A 3 -4.98 -9.51 9.11
CA LEU A 3 -4.67 -8.82 7.87
C LEU A 3 -5.50 -7.53 7.69
N ALA A 4 -6.82 -7.60 7.93
CA ALA A 4 -7.67 -6.40 7.86
C ALA A 4 -7.44 -5.44 9.02
N GLN A 5 -6.97 -5.94 10.17
CA GLN A 5 -6.63 -5.05 11.28
C GLN A 5 -5.52 -4.08 10.89
N ALA A 6 -4.50 -4.52 10.15
CA ALA A 6 -3.42 -3.65 9.69
C ALA A 6 -3.95 -2.50 8.81
N THR A 7 -4.83 -2.80 7.85
CA THR A 7 -5.42 -1.78 6.97
C THR A 7 -6.37 -0.84 7.72
N ASN A 8 -7.17 -1.37 8.65
CA ASN A 8 -8.07 -0.56 9.45
C ASN A 8 -7.29 0.38 10.39
N ASN A 9 -6.26 -0.12 11.07
CA ASN A 9 -5.37 0.68 11.92
C ASN A 9 -4.69 1.80 11.14
N MET A 10 -4.25 1.52 9.90
CA MET A 10 -3.70 2.54 9.03
C MET A 10 -4.72 3.62 8.70
N LEU A 11 -5.94 3.28 8.29
CA LEU A 11 -6.98 4.28 8.01
C LEU A 11 -7.28 5.14 9.23
N ASP A 12 -7.44 4.53 10.40
CA ASP A 12 -7.70 5.27 11.63
C ASP A 12 -6.53 6.20 11.97
N SER A 13 -5.29 5.72 11.82
CA SER A 13 -4.10 6.55 11.96
C SER A 13 -4.04 7.70 10.95
N LEU A 14 -4.52 7.50 9.73
CA LEU A 14 -4.59 8.53 8.69
C LEU A 14 -5.69 9.56 9.00
N ARG A 15 -6.84 9.14 9.53
CA ARG A 15 -7.96 10.01 9.92
C ARG A 15 -7.63 10.90 11.13
N LEU A 16 -6.85 10.39 12.07
CA LEU A 16 -6.41 11.13 13.26
C LEU A 16 -5.22 12.06 13.00
N ASN A 17 -4.66 12.05 11.79
CA ASN A 17 -3.47 12.84 11.48
C ASN A 17 -3.82 14.30 11.16
N THR A 18 -3.01 15.23 11.66
CA THR A 18 -3.04 16.62 11.22
C THR A 18 -2.16 16.78 9.98
N TYR A 19 -2.77 17.16 8.86
CA TYR A 19 -2.06 17.39 7.60
C TYR A 19 -1.56 18.82 7.47
N THR A 20 -0.47 18.96 6.73
CA THR A 20 0.23 20.24 6.56
C THR A 20 -0.43 21.13 5.51
N GLY A 21 -1.19 20.53 4.59
CA GLY A 21 -1.68 21.19 3.38
C GLY A 21 -0.62 21.24 2.26
N ASN A 22 0.60 20.77 2.52
CA ASN A 22 1.65 20.64 1.50
C ASN A 22 1.50 19.27 0.82
N THR A 23 1.18 19.29 -0.47
CA THR A 23 0.88 18.07 -1.24
C THR A 23 2.01 17.04 -1.20
N ASP A 24 3.27 17.46 -1.29
CA ASP A 24 4.41 16.52 -1.29
C ASP A 24 4.64 15.91 0.09
N LEU A 25 4.58 16.73 1.14
CA LEU A 25 4.74 16.28 2.53
C LEU A 25 3.60 15.35 2.95
N ASP A 26 2.37 15.75 2.65
CA ASP A 26 1.19 14.97 2.99
C ASP A 26 1.18 13.65 2.20
N PHE A 27 1.58 13.64 0.92
CA PHE A 27 1.75 12.40 0.15
C PHE A 27 2.77 11.45 0.77
N LEU A 28 3.96 11.97 1.12
CA LEU A 28 5.01 11.17 1.76
C LEU A 28 4.52 10.56 3.07
N HIS A 29 3.82 11.34 3.89
CA HIS A 29 3.27 10.90 5.16
C HIS A 29 2.21 9.80 4.97
N ILE A 30 1.25 10.02 4.07
CA ILE A 30 0.17 9.06 3.77
C ILE A 30 0.77 7.76 3.23
N LEU A 31 1.68 7.86 2.26
CA LEU A 31 2.32 6.70 1.65
C LEU A 31 3.13 5.90 2.68
N LYS A 32 3.87 6.56 3.58
CA LYS A 32 4.63 5.88 4.63
C LYS A 32 3.72 5.05 5.55
N LYS A 33 2.60 5.63 6.01
CA LYS A 33 1.61 4.90 6.82
C LYS A 33 1.00 3.73 6.04
N HIS A 34 0.73 3.92 4.75
CA HIS A 34 0.24 2.86 3.87
C HIS A 34 1.24 1.71 3.73
N GLN A 35 2.53 2.01 3.57
CA GLN A 35 3.57 0.99 3.49
C GLN A 35 3.76 0.24 4.81
N LEU A 36 3.62 0.91 5.97
CA LEU A 36 3.68 0.26 7.28
C LEU A 36 2.58 -0.80 7.46
N ALA A 37 1.34 -0.53 7.04
CA ALA A 37 0.28 -1.54 7.06
C ALA A 37 0.60 -2.74 6.15
N ALA A 38 1.17 -2.51 4.97
CA ALA A 38 1.61 -3.62 4.12
C ALA A 38 2.67 -4.48 4.82
N LEU A 39 3.65 -3.87 5.51
CA LEU A 39 4.66 -4.61 6.27
C LEU A 39 4.06 -5.47 7.38
N GLU A 40 3.04 -4.99 8.10
CA GLU A 40 2.31 -5.78 9.10
C GLU A 40 1.58 -6.99 8.46
N MET A 41 0.96 -6.79 7.29
CA MET A 41 0.35 -7.89 6.53
C MET A 41 1.39 -8.90 6.04
N TYR A 42 2.54 -8.45 5.54
CA TYR A 42 3.65 -9.32 5.13
C TYR A 42 4.18 -10.13 6.32
N GLN A 43 4.39 -9.49 7.48
CA GLN A 43 4.81 -10.18 8.70
C GLN A 43 3.80 -11.25 9.12
N THR A 44 2.50 -10.95 8.99
CA THR A 44 1.43 -11.90 9.32
C THR A 44 1.52 -13.16 8.46
N VAL A 45 1.62 -13.04 7.12
CA VAL A 45 1.70 -14.23 6.25
C VAL A 45 3.04 -14.95 6.38
N MET A 46 4.15 -14.24 6.60
CA MET A 46 5.45 -14.87 6.83
C MET A 46 5.46 -15.71 8.11
N SER A 47 4.84 -15.20 9.18
CA SER A 47 4.75 -15.89 10.47
C SER A 47 3.74 -17.04 10.46
N LYS A 48 2.55 -16.82 9.90
CA LYS A 48 1.39 -17.71 10.11
C LYS A 48 0.89 -18.42 8.84
N GLY A 49 1.33 -17.99 7.66
CA GLY A 49 0.97 -18.64 6.40
C GLY A 49 1.54 -20.05 6.30
N GLU A 50 1.00 -20.84 5.38
CA GLU A 50 1.40 -22.25 5.18
C GLU A 50 2.25 -22.40 3.92
N SER A 51 1.95 -21.63 2.87
CA SER A 51 2.61 -21.69 1.57
C SER A 51 4.01 -21.10 1.60
N VAL A 52 5.02 -21.96 1.48
CA VAL A 52 6.43 -21.54 1.33
C VAL A 52 6.61 -20.61 0.12
N GLU A 53 5.97 -20.91 -1.01
CA GLU A 53 6.03 -20.08 -2.22
C GLU A 53 5.48 -18.67 -1.96
N LEU A 54 4.33 -18.56 -1.27
CA LEU A 54 3.76 -17.25 -0.93
C LEU A 54 4.63 -16.48 0.05
N LYS A 55 5.22 -17.15 1.05
CA LYS A 55 6.16 -16.52 1.99
C LYS A 55 7.37 -15.95 1.27
N THR A 56 7.91 -16.67 0.28
CA THR A 56 9.02 -16.16 -0.54
C THR A 56 8.59 -14.94 -1.37
N ILE A 57 7.40 -14.97 -1.98
CA ILE A 57 6.85 -13.81 -2.70
C ILE A 57 6.70 -12.61 -1.74
N ALA A 58 6.09 -12.83 -0.56
CA ALA A 58 5.88 -11.83 0.48
C ALA A 58 7.20 -11.21 0.96
N GLN A 59 8.21 -12.03 1.25
CA GLN A 59 9.53 -11.56 1.69
C GLN A 59 10.17 -10.65 0.64
N ASN A 60 10.23 -11.10 -0.62
CA ASN A 60 10.82 -10.33 -1.72
C ASN A 60 10.14 -8.96 -1.89
N ILE A 61 8.81 -8.91 -1.88
CA ILE A 61 8.09 -7.64 -2.00
C ILE A 61 8.34 -6.75 -0.77
N SER A 62 8.35 -7.33 0.43
CA SER A 62 8.59 -6.57 1.67
C SER A 62 9.98 -5.92 1.71
N ASP A 63 11.00 -6.55 1.11
CA ASP A 63 12.36 -6.01 1.10
C ASP A 63 12.49 -4.84 0.13
N HIS A 64 11.84 -4.91 -1.04
CA HIS A 64 11.73 -3.76 -1.94
C HIS A 64 10.96 -2.60 -1.27
N LEU A 65 9.89 -2.91 -0.54
CA LEU A 65 9.09 -1.89 0.16
C LEU A 65 9.89 -1.15 1.24
N LYS A 66 10.73 -1.85 2.00
CA LYS A 66 11.61 -1.23 3.01
C LYS A 66 12.63 -0.28 2.36
N MET A 67 13.21 -0.67 1.22
CA MET A 67 14.13 0.19 0.46
C MET A 67 13.43 1.47 -0.02
N ASP A 68 12.17 1.37 -0.46
CA ASP A 68 11.39 2.55 -0.85
C ASP A 68 11.16 3.48 0.33
N MET A 69 10.83 2.96 1.52
CA MET A 69 10.63 3.77 2.73
C MET A 69 11.88 4.56 3.14
N ASP A 70 13.06 3.96 3.05
CA ASP A 70 14.33 4.65 3.33
C ASP A 70 14.56 5.84 2.37
N LEU A 71 14.09 5.73 1.12
CA LEU A 71 14.13 6.81 0.15
C LEU A 71 13.09 7.90 0.46
N LEU A 72 11.89 7.53 0.92
CA LEU A 72 10.85 8.47 1.32
C LEU A 72 11.31 9.35 2.49
N ASP A 73 11.93 8.75 3.51
CA ASP A 73 12.42 9.49 4.70
C ASP A 73 13.47 10.55 4.32
N LYS A 74 14.34 10.25 3.36
CA LYS A 74 15.29 11.23 2.81
C LYS A 74 14.59 12.36 2.06
N GLN A 75 13.44 12.08 1.44
CA GLN A 75 12.73 13.05 0.63
C GLN A 75 11.87 14.00 1.47
N VAL A 76 11.38 13.56 2.64
CA VAL A 76 10.67 14.44 3.61
C VAL A 76 11.52 15.65 3.99
N ALA A 77 12.82 15.47 4.17
CA ALA A 77 13.74 16.55 4.50
C ALA A 77 13.97 17.56 3.34
N ASN A 78 13.58 17.21 2.11
CA ASN A 78 13.89 17.95 0.88
C ASN A 78 12.64 18.51 0.17
N THR A 79 11.49 18.56 0.85
CA THR A 79 10.26 19.15 0.29
C THR A 79 10.19 20.65 0.60
N ASN A 80 9.98 21.45 -0.43
CA ASN A 80 9.80 22.90 -0.28
C ASN A 80 8.39 23.24 0.21
N VAL A 81 8.25 24.44 0.76
CA VAL A 81 6.94 25.04 1.07
C VAL A 81 6.12 25.16 -0.21
N GLN A 82 4.87 24.71 -0.16
CA GLN A 82 3.89 24.83 -1.24
C GLN A 82 2.66 25.59 -0.73
N GLU A 83 1.86 26.11 -1.66
CA GLU A 83 0.51 26.59 -1.35
C GLU A 83 -0.32 25.46 -0.70
N LYS A 84 -1.22 25.86 0.21
CA LYS A 84 -2.14 24.92 0.84
C LYS A 84 -3.02 24.24 -0.22
N SER A 85 -3.19 22.94 -0.07
CA SER A 85 -3.92 22.05 -0.98
C SER A 85 -4.89 21.16 -0.20
N ASP A 86 -5.94 20.71 -0.87
CA ASP A 86 -6.92 19.73 -0.39
C ASP A 86 -6.49 18.27 -0.71
N PHE A 87 -5.25 18.06 -1.13
CA PHE A 87 -4.72 16.76 -1.54
C PHE A 87 -4.94 15.67 -0.48
N SER A 88 -4.64 15.95 0.79
CA SER A 88 -4.76 14.97 1.87
C SER A 88 -6.21 14.53 2.09
N GLU A 89 -7.17 15.45 1.99
CA GLU A 89 -8.61 15.13 2.05
C GLU A 89 -9.02 14.19 0.91
N LYS A 90 -8.62 14.50 -0.34
CA LYS A 90 -8.91 13.62 -1.49
C LYS A 90 -8.24 12.27 -1.37
N ALA A 91 -7.01 12.22 -0.87
CA ALA A 91 -6.27 10.99 -0.66
C ALA A 91 -6.93 10.11 0.42
N LEU A 92 -7.41 10.71 1.51
CA LEU A 92 -8.17 10.01 2.54
C LEU A 92 -9.48 9.44 1.99
N MET A 93 -10.27 10.26 1.30
CA MET A 93 -11.53 9.80 0.68
C MET A 93 -11.28 8.67 -0.31
N LEU A 94 -10.22 8.77 -1.11
CA LEU A 94 -9.83 7.73 -2.05
C LEU A 94 -9.47 6.43 -1.34
N LEU A 95 -8.61 6.49 -0.33
CA LEU A 95 -8.21 5.30 0.42
C LEU A 95 -9.41 4.68 1.11
N ASP A 96 -10.22 5.48 1.82
CA ASP A 96 -11.44 5.06 2.50
C ASP A 96 -12.37 4.28 1.57
N SER A 97 -12.66 4.85 0.40
CA SER A 97 -13.51 4.24 -0.64
C SER A 97 -12.93 2.97 -1.27
N LEU A 98 -11.63 2.72 -1.17
CA LEU A 98 -10.99 1.55 -1.75
C LEU A 98 -10.65 0.47 -0.69
N THR A 99 -10.64 0.85 0.57
CA THR A 99 -10.48 -0.07 1.71
C THR A 99 -11.79 -0.62 2.26
N VAL A 100 -12.94 -0.28 1.66
CA VAL A 100 -14.25 -0.71 2.16
C VAL A 100 -14.33 -2.24 2.22
N ASN A 101 -14.65 -2.72 3.43
CA ASN A 101 -14.73 -4.12 3.84
C ASN A 101 -15.80 -4.90 3.06
N GLY A 102 -15.45 -5.36 1.86
CA GLY A 102 -16.30 -6.23 1.03
C GLY A 102 -15.59 -7.49 0.55
N LEU A 103 -14.31 -7.68 0.89
CA LEU A 103 -13.61 -8.92 0.59
C LEU A 103 -14.15 -10.01 1.51
N SER A 104 -14.79 -11.02 0.90
CA SER A 104 -15.19 -12.22 1.62
C SER A 104 -13.93 -12.96 2.04
N MET A 105 -13.57 -12.80 3.30
CA MET A 105 -12.40 -13.44 3.90
C MET A 105 -12.81 -14.84 4.31
N HIS A 106 -12.07 -15.82 3.82
CA HIS A 106 -12.40 -17.22 4.08
C HIS A 106 -12.05 -17.59 5.53
N GLY A 107 -11.15 -16.85 6.18
CA GLY A 107 -10.80 -16.98 7.59
C GLY A 107 -9.98 -18.23 7.92
N ALA A 108 -10.27 -19.34 7.23
CA ALA A 108 -9.54 -20.60 7.28
C ALA A 108 -8.36 -20.64 6.29
N TYR A 109 -8.37 -19.84 5.22
CA TYR A 109 -7.31 -19.83 4.19
C TYR A 109 -6.50 -18.53 4.24
N LEU A 110 -5.64 -18.40 5.26
CA LEU A 110 -4.84 -17.19 5.48
C LEU A 110 -4.04 -16.76 4.24
N ASP A 111 -3.45 -17.72 3.51
CA ASP A 111 -2.63 -17.43 2.33
C ASP A 111 -3.47 -16.87 1.16
N LEU A 112 -4.66 -17.43 0.94
CA LEU A 112 -5.63 -16.93 -0.06
C LEU A 112 -6.12 -15.54 0.29
N ASP A 113 -6.48 -15.36 1.56
CA ASP A 113 -6.94 -14.10 2.13
C ASP A 113 -5.84 -13.03 2.02
N PHE A 114 -4.59 -13.36 2.36
CA PHE A 114 -3.45 -12.47 2.18
C PHE A 114 -3.25 -12.07 0.72
N ALA A 115 -3.20 -13.03 -0.20
CA ALA A 115 -2.97 -12.73 -1.62
C ALA A 115 -4.07 -11.81 -2.17
N THR A 116 -5.33 -12.07 -1.79
CA THR A 116 -6.49 -11.27 -2.20
C THR A 116 -6.42 -9.86 -1.63
N MET A 117 -6.18 -9.72 -0.32
CA MET A 117 -6.09 -8.42 0.34
C MET A 117 -4.90 -7.60 -0.13
N MET A 118 -3.72 -8.21 -0.29
CA MET A 118 -2.51 -7.50 -0.70
C MET A 118 -2.60 -7.02 -2.16
N MET A 119 -3.28 -7.77 -3.05
CA MET A 119 -3.60 -7.27 -4.39
C MET A 119 -4.45 -6.00 -4.35
N GLN A 120 -5.49 -5.95 -3.51
CA GLN A 120 -6.31 -4.74 -3.34
C GLN A 120 -5.48 -3.61 -2.73
N HIS A 121 -4.69 -3.90 -1.70
CA HIS A 121 -3.83 -2.92 -1.05
C HIS A 121 -2.82 -2.28 -2.03
N HIS A 122 -2.24 -3.06 -2.94
CA HIS A 122 -1.40 -2.53 -4.01
C HIS A 122 -2.17 -1.66 -5.01
N GLN A 123 -3.43 -1.96 -5.31
CA GLN A 123 -4.28 -1.10 -6.15
C GLN A 123 -4.53 0.25 -5.48
N ASN A 124 -4.71 0.27 -4.16
CA ASN A 124 -4.86 1.51 -3.38
C ASN A 124 -3.60 2.38 -3.48
N ALA A 125 -2.41 1.77 -3.36
CA ALA A 125 -1.13 2.48 -3.56
C ALA A 125 -0.97 3.04 -4.98
N ILE A 126 -1.37 2.27 -6.01
CA ILE A 126 -1.37 2.74 -7.42
C ILE A 126 -2.32 3.94 -7.59
N ALA A 127 -3.52 3.88 -7.00
CA ALA A 127 -4.50 4.95 -7.07
C ALA A 127 -3.97 6.21 -6.36
N LEU A 128 -3.37 6.07 -5.18
CA LEU A 128 -2.75 7.16 -4.43
C LEU A 128 -1.60 7.81 -5.21
N ALA A 129 -0.71 7.03 -5.81
CA ALA A 129 0.35 7.58 -6.67
C ALA A 129 -0.21 8.27 -7.93
N THR A 130 -1.26 7.73 -8.52
CA THR A 130 -1.94 8.33 -9.68
C THR A 130 -2.59 9.66 -9.30
N LEU A 131 -3.19 9.75 -8.11
CA LEU A 131 -3.72 11.00 -7.55
C LEU A 131 -2.58 12.00 -7.35
N TYR A 132 -1.50 11.61 -6.66
CA TYR A 132 -0.35 12.47 -6.44
C TYR A 132 0.22 13.05 -7.73
N ARG A 133 0.33 12.26 -8.80
CA ARG A 133 0.83 12.75 -10.10
C ARG A 133 0.01 13.88 -10.73
N LYS A 134 -1.24 14.09 -10.30
CA LYS A 134 -2.08 15.22 -10.75
C LYS A 134 -1.81 16.52 -10.00
N TYR A 135 -1.30 16.45 -8.76
CA TYR A 135 -1.19 17.60 -7.85
C TYR A 135 0.25 17.90 -7.42
N GLY A 136 1.08 16.86 -7.33
CA GLY A 136 2.46 16.92 -6.88
C GLY A 136 3.38 17.63 -7.87
N LYS A 137 4.34 18.38 -7.33
CA LYS A 137 5.29 19.18 -8.14
C LYS A 137 6.72 18.66 -8.04
N ASN A 138 7.02 17.80 -7.07
CA ASN A 138 8.36 17.29 -6.87
C ASN A 138 8.76 16.27 -7.95
N LYS A 139 9.71 16.64 -8.81
CA LYS A 139 10.19 15.78 -9.90
C LYS A 139 10.69 14.42 -9.43
N LYS A 140 11.37 14.33 -8.27
CA LYS A 140 11.86 13.06 -7.72
C LYS A 140 10.70 12.19 -7.27
N LEU A 141 9.68 12.75 -6.63
CA LEU A 141 8.48 12.02 -6.24
C LEU A 141 7.63 11.61 -7.45
N LEU A 142 7.55 12.43 -8.50
CA LEU A 142 6.89 12.06 -9.75
C LEU A 142 7.61 10.89 -10.46
N GLN A 143 8.94 10.84 -10.41
CA GLN A 143 9.70 9.69 -10.91
C GLN A 143 9.51 8.46 -10.03
N PHE A 144 9.54 8.64 -8.71
CA PHE A 144 9.30 7.58 -7.75
C PHE A 144 7.92 6.94 -7.94
N THR A 145 6.85 7.74 -8.05
CA THR A 145 5.48 7.23 -8.27
C THR A 145 5.36 6.42 -9.56
N GLN A 146 6.07 6.77 -10.62
CA GLN A 146 6.09 5.97 -11.85
C GLN A 146 6.68 4.58 -11.62
N LYS A 147 7.81 4.50 -10.88
CA LYS A 147 8.46 3.23 -10.54
C LYS A 147 7.58 2.39 -9.60
N MET A 148 7.00 3.02 -8.59
CA MET A 148 6.11 2.40 -7.62
C MET A 148 4.87 1.79 -8.29
N ILE A 149 4.24 2.51 -9.22
CA ILE A 149 3.10 1.99 -10.01
C ILE A 149 3.50 0.74 -10.79
N ALA A 150 4.66 0.75 -11.45
CA ALA A 150 5.14 -0.41 -12.21
C ALA A 150 5.43 -1.61 -11.29
N ALA A 151 6.09 -1.38 -10.16
CA ALA A 151 6.40 -2.41 -9.17
C ALA A 151 5.11 -3.07 -8.63
N HIS A 152 4.15 -2.26 -8.15
CA HIS A 152 2.89 -2.79 -7.60
C HIS A 152 2.05 -3.53 -8.64
N LYS A 153 2.07 -3.15 -9.92
CA LYS A 153 1.43 -3.94 -10.99
C LYS A 153 2.09 -5.31 -11.19
N SER A 154 3.41 -5.37 -11.09
CA SER A 154 4.17 -6.62 -11.12
C SER A 154 3.82 -7.51 -9.93
N ASP A 155 3.76 -6.92 -8.72
CA ASP A 155 3.43 -7.64 -7.49
C ASP A 155 2.00 -8.19 -7.52
N ILE A 156 1.02 -7.40 -7.99
CA ILE A 156 -0.35 -7.87 -8.24
C ILE A 156 -0.35 -9.07 -9.18
N THR A 157 0.48 -9.04 -10.23
CA THR A 157 0.56 -10.16 -11.20
C THR A 157 1.13 -11.42 -10.55
N ARG A 158 2.19 -11.29 -9.73
CA ARG A 158 2.78 -12.42 -8.98
C ARG A 158 1.78 -13.04 -8.02
N LEU A 159 1.07 -12.22 -7.23
CA LEU A 159 0.06 -12.67 -6.28
C LEU A 159 -1.13 -13.32 -7.00
N ARG A 160 -1.60 -12.75 -8.12
CA ARG A 160 -2.68 -13.32 -8.93
C ARG A 160 -2.30 -14.68 -9.51
N ASN A 161 -1.08 -14.80 -10.04
CA ASN A 161 -0.59 -16.05 -10.61
C ASN A 161 -0.49 -17.13 -9.52
N TRP A 162 0.06 -16.78 -8.36
CA TRP A 162 0.09 -17.67 -7.21
C TRP A 162 -1.33 -18.10 -6.79
N LYS A 163 -2.28 -17.17 -6.66
CA LYS A 163 -3.68 -17.47 -6.31
C LYS A 163 -4.33 -18.42 -7.33
N THR A 164 -4.21 -18.12 -8.62
CA THR A 164 -4.83 -18.90 -9.71
C THR A 164 -4.28 -20.33 -9.75
N LYS A 165 -2.97 -20.49 -9.53
CA LYS A 165 -2.30 -21.79 -9.48
C LYS A 165 -2.76 -22.66 -8.30
N ASN A 166 -2.91 -22.07 -7.12
CA ASN A 166 -3.13 -22.81 -5.87
C ASN A 166 -4.62 -22.92 -5.48
N TYR A 167 -5.47 -22.01 -5.97
CA TYR A 167 -6.91 -21.95 -5.69
C TYR A 167 -7.70 -21.80 -7.00
N PRO A 168 -7.60 -22.76 -7.93
CA PRO A 168 -8.33 -22.68 -9.20
C PRO A 168 -9.85 -22.65 -8.95
N GLY A 169 -10.54 -21.69 -9.57
CA GLY A 169 -12.01 -21.55 -9.46
C GLY A 169 -12.51 -20.71 -8.28
N VAL A 170 -11.63 -20.19 -7.42
CA VAL A 170 -11.99 -19.22 -6.38
C VAL A 170 -11.75 -17.80 -6.89
N SER A 171 -12.83 -17.12 -7.30
CA SER A 171 -12.82 -15.73 -7.78
C SER A 171 -12.60 -14.74 -6.66
#